data_AF-A0A6C0CI50-F1
#
_entry.id   AF-A0A6C0CI50-F1
#
_cell.length_a   1.000
_cell.length_b   1.000
_cell.length_c   1.000
_cell.angle_alpha   90.00
_cell.angle_beta   90.00
_cell.angle_gamma   90.00
#
_symmetry.space_group_name_H-M   'P 1'
#
loop_
_entity.id
_entity.type
_entity.pdbx_description
1 polymer ?
#
loop_
_entity_poly.entity_id
_entity_poly.type
_entity_poly.pdbx_seq_one_letter_code
_entity_poly.pdbx_strand_id
1 'polypeptide(L)' 'MMIPIAAVSVALVCFIVYALERRSKGEPIDWLDAGKLSIFGGIITAGVVFATTTDVVTDAVKNMEIPSVQDMFVGKPTF' A
#
# COMPACT_ATOMS: atom_id res chain seq x y z
N MET A 1 -11.28 4.93 10.88
CA MET A 1 -11.87 5.81 9.85
C MET A 1 -10.98 6.02 8.62
N MET A 2 -9.66 5.91 8.71
CA MET A 2 -8.75 6.18 7.58
C MET A 2 -8.80 5.12 6.46
N ILE A 3 -8.93 3.84 6.80
CA ILE A 3 -9.00 2.71 5.85
C ILE A 3 -10.12 2.87 4.80
N PRO A 4 -11.41 3.06 5.18
CA PRO A 4 -12.48 3.19 4.19
C PRO A 4 -12.31 4.44 3.30
N ILE A 5 -11.78 5.54 3.84
CA ILE A 5 -11.53 6.78 3.08
C ILE A 5 -10.46 6.53 2.01
N ALA A 6 -9.34 5.92 2.40
CA ALA A 6 -8.24 5.61 1.47
C ALA A 6 -8.67 4.61 0.39
N ALA A 7 -9.41 3.56 0.78
CA ALA A 7 -9.91 2.55 -0.15
C ALA A 7 -10.86 3.14 -1.20
N VAL A 8 -11.82 3.99 -0.80
CA VAL A 8 -12.76 4.64 -1.71
C VAL A 8 -12.05 5.64 -2.62
N SER A 9 -11.08 6.38 -2.08
CA SER A 9 -10.29 7.34 -2.84
C SER A 9 -9.49 6.67 -3.95
N VAL A 10 -8.82 5.56 -3.66
CA VAL A 10 -8.06 4.82 -4.68
C VAL A 10 -8.99 4.11 -5.67
N ALA A 11 -10.12 3.56 -5.23
CA ALA A 11 -11.11 2.99 -6.14
C ALA A 11 -11.60 4.03 -7.18
N LEU A 12 -11.85 5.27 -6.75
CA LEU A 12 -12.21 6.37 -7.64
C LEU A 12 -11.09 6.72 -8.62
N VAL A 13 -9.84 6.78 -8.16
CA VAL A 13 -8.68 7.06 -9.03
C VAL A 13 -8.52 5.95 -10.08
N CYS A 14 -8.61 4.68 -9.68
CA CYS A 14 -8.57 3.54 -10.61
C CYS A 14 -9.68 3.64 -11.68
N PHE A 15 -10.89 4.00 -11.29
CA PHE A 15 -11.99 4.22 -12.22
C PHE A 15 -11.71 5.36 -13.21
N ILE A 16 -11.22 6.51 -12.71
CA ILE A 16 -10.92 7.67 -13.54
C ILE A 16 -9.81 7.35 -14.54
N VAL A 17 -8.73 6.69 -14.11
CA VAL A 17 -7.63 6.29 -14.99
C VAL A 17 -8.11 5.32 -16.06
N TYR A 18 -8.94 4.34 -15.71
CA TYR A 18 -9.56 3.42 -16.67
C TYR A 18 -10.45 4.15 -17.69
N ALA A 19 -11.29 5.07 -17.21
CA ALA A 19 -12.15 5.86 -18.09
C ALA A 19 -11.33 6.75 -19.05
N LEU A 20 -10.22 7.32 -18.58
CA LEU A 20 -9.28 8.08 -19.40
C LEU A 20 -8.57 7.20 -20.43
N GLU A 21 -8.16 5.98 -20.05
CA GLU A 21 -7.54 5.02 -20.97
C GLU A 21 -8.51 4.62 -22.08
N ARG A 22 -9.74 4.25 -21.74
CA ARG A 22 -10.79 3.92 -22.72
C ARG A 22 -11.11 5.10 -23.64
N ARG A 23 -11.22 6.30 -23.07
CA ARG A 23 -11.40 7.54 -23.83
C ARG A 23 -10.24 7.81 -24.79
N SER A 24 -9.00 7.57 -24.37
CA SER A 24 -7.82 7.75 -25.21
C SER A 24 -7.76 6.76 -26.37
N LYS A 25 -8.31 5.56 -26.19
CA LYS A 25 -8.35 4.51 -27.22
C LYS A 25 -9.59 4.60 -28.12
N GLY A 26 -10.53 5.50 -27.82
CA GLY A 26 -11.82 5.59 -28.54
C GLY A 26 -12.72 4.38 -28.34
N GLU A 27 -12.47 3.59 -27.29
CA GLU A 27 -13.21 2.36 -27.00
C GLU A 27 -14.35 2.62 -26.01
N PRO A 28 -15.47 1.86 -26.11
CA PRO A 28 -16.51 1.91 -25.09
C PRO A 28 -15.97 1.42 -23.74
N ILE A 29 -16.57 1.96 -22.66
CA ILE A 29 -16.30 1.55 -21.28
C ILE A 29 -16.87 0.14 -21.08
N ASP A 30 -16.01 -0.80 -20.69
CA ASP A 30 -16.47 -2.09 -20.16
C ASP A 30 -16.70 -1.95 -18.65
N TRP A 31 -17.97 -2.01 -18.26
CA TRP A 31 -18.39 -1.87 -16.87
C TRP A 31 -17.90 -3.01 -15.97
N LEU A 32 -17.69 -4.21 -16.50
CA LEU A 32 -17.18 -5.33 -15.72
C LEU A 32 -15.70 -5.13 -15.39
N ASP A 33 -14.91 -4.69 -16.36
CA ASP A 33 -13.50 -4.40 -16.15
C ASP A 33 -13.30 -3.17 -15.25
N ALA A 34 -14.07 -2.11 -15.47
CA ALA A 34 -14.05 -0.91 -14.64
C ALA A 34 -14.36 -1.23 -13.17
N GLY A 35 -15.40 -2.06 -12.95
CA GLY A 35 -15.82 -2.50 -11.62
C GLY A 35 -14.74 -3.33 -10.93
N LYS A 36 -14.18 -4.34 -11.63
CA LYS A 36 -13.08 -5.16 -11.10
C LYS A 36 -11.89 -4.30 -10.71
N LEU A 37 -11.41 -3.45 -11.62
CA LEU A 37 -10.22 -2.63 -11.38
C LEU A 37 -10.40 -1.71 -10.16
N SER A 38 -11.57 -1.08 -10.05
CA SER A 38 -11.88 -0.15 -8.95
C SER A 38 -12.00 -0.86 -7.61
N ILE A 39 -12.66 -2.02 -7.57
CA ILE A 39 -12.82 -2.83 -6.35
C ILE A 39 -11.48 -3.40 -5.91
N PHE A 40 -10.70 -3.99 -6.82
CA PHE A 40 -9.38 -4.53 -6.50
C PHE A 40 -8.42 -3.44 -6.02
N GLY A 41 -8.40 -2.26 -6.68
CA GLY A 41 -7.60 -1.12 -6.25
C GLY A 41 -7.96 -0.65 -4.83
N GLY A 42 -9.25 -0.60 -4.51
CA GLY A 42 -9.73 -0.27 -3.16
C GLY A 42 -9.34 -1.30 -2.10
N ILE A 43 -9.49 -2.60 -2.39
CA ILE A 43 -9.15 -3.69 -1.45
C ILE A 43 -7.64 -3.74 -1.18
N ILE A 44 -6.81 -3.64 -2.23
CA ILE A 44 -5.35 -3.65 -2.08
C ILE A 44 -4.92 -2.46 -1.21
N THR A 45 -5.46 -1.28 -1.47
CA THR A 45 -5.18 -0.07 -0.66
C THR A 45 -5.61 -0.24 0.78
N ALA A 46 -6.79 -0.84 1.03
CA ALA A 46 -7.23 -1.14 2.39
C ALA A 46 -6.25 -2.06 3.12
N GLY A 47 -5.70 -3.07 2.45
CA GLY A 47 -4.67 -3.96 2.99
C GLY A 47 -3.35 -3.23 3.28
N VAL A 48 -2.90 -2.34 2.39
CA VAL A 48 -1.69 -1.52 2.59
C VAL A 48 -1.86 -0.57 3.77
N VAL A 49 -2.99 0.13 3.85
CA VAL A 49 -3.26 1.05 4.97
C VAL A 49 -3.38 0.25 6.26
N PHE A 50 -4.04 -0.91 6.25
CA PHE A 50 -4.11 -1.78 7.43
C PHE A 50 -2.71 -2.20 7.90
N ALA A 51 -1.86 -2.70 6.99
CA ALA A 51 -0.50 -3.14 7.33
C ALA A 51 0.40 -1.99 7.82
N THR A 52 0.22 -0.78 7.30
CA THR A 52 1.07 0.38 7.66
C THR A 52 0.60 1.12 8.91
N THR A 53 -0.66 0.95 9.32
CA THR A 53 -1.24 1.65 10.48
C THR A 53 -1.47 0.76 11.69
N THR A 54 -1.26 -0.56 11.56
CA THR A 54 -1.29 -1.46 12.71
C THR A 54 0.06 -1.49 13.40
N ASP A 55 0.04 -1.37 14.73
CA ASP A 55 1.23 -1.48 15.60
C ASP A 55 1.94 -2.85 15.50
N VAL A 56 1.31 -3.83 14.83
CA VAL A 56 1.85 -5.16 14.52
C VAL A 56 3.18 -5.06 13.75
N VAL A 57 3.34 -4.09 12.84
CA VAL A 57 4.61 -3.91 12.13
C VAL A 57 5.68 -3.32 13.05
N THR A 58 5.34 -2.37 13.91
CA THR A 58 6.29 -1.83 14.89
C THR A 58 6.73 -2.87 15.91
N ASP A 59 5.84 -3.76 16.36
CA ASP A 59 6.22 -4.82 17.30
C ASP A 59 6.99 -5.96 16.62
N ALA A 60 6.72 -6.28 15.35
CA ALA A 60 7.55 -7.20 14.58
C ALA A 60 8.96 -6.63 14.30
N VAL A 61 9.08 -5.32 14.05
CA VAL A 61 10.37 -4.65 13.87
C VAL A 61 11.15 -4.52 15.18
N LYS A 62 10.48 -4.24 16.30
CA LYS A 62 11.13 -4.19 17.63
C LYS A 62 11.66 -5.55 18.09
N ASN A 63 11.00 -6.64 17.70
CA ASN A 63 11.43 -8.00 18.02
C ASN A 63 12.41 -8.59 17.00
N MET A 64 12.84 -7.82 16.01
CA MET A 64 13.87 -8.25 15.08
C MET A 64 15.22 -8.11 15.80
N GLU A 65 15.80 -9.25 16.22
CA GLU A 65 17.17 -9.30 16.73
C GLU A 65 18.11 -8.74 15.65
N ILE A 66 18.62 -7.54 15.88
CA ILE A 66 19.68 -6.97 15.04
C ILE A 66 20.89 -7.88 15.22
N PRO A 67 21.40 -8.54 14.17
CA PRO A 67 22.58 -9.39 14.30
C PRO A 67 23.74 -8.54 14.83
N SER A 68 24.43 -9.05 15.85
CA SER A 68 25.53 -8.41 16.60
C SER A 68 26.71 -7.90 15.77
N VAL A 69 26.69 -8.09 14.46
CA VAL A 69 27.62 -7.53 13.48
C VAL A 69 27.62 -5.99 13.50
N GLN A 70 26.52 -5.34 13.91
CA GLN A 70 26.47 -3.87 13.99
C GLN A 70 27.32 -3.28 15.14
N ASP A 71 27.68 -4.07 16.16
CA ASP A 71 28.62 -3.65 17.21
C ASP A 71 30.10 -3.78 16.79
N MET A 72 30.41 -4.52 15.71
CA MET A 72 31.78 -4.69 15.22
C MET A 72 32.30 -3.49 14.40
N PHE A 73 31.42 -2.56 14.01
CA PHE A 73 31.76 -1.35 13.25
C PHE A 73 31.73 -0.06 14.07
N VAL A 74 31.29 -0.13 15.33
CA VAL A 74 31.31 1.00 16.28
C VAL A 74 32.34 0.66 17.35
N GLY A 75 33.62 0.63 16.95
CA GLY A 75 34.72 0.38 17.87
C GLY A 75 34.66 1.35 19.05
N LYS A 76 34.07 0.91 20.17
CA LYS A 76 34.10 1.65 21.43
C LYS A 76 35.53 1.60 21.93
N PRO A 77 36.26 2.73 22.05
CA PRO A 77 37.54 2.72 22.70
C PRO A 77 37.31 2.47 24.19
N THR A 78 37.79 1.35 24.70
CA THR A 78 37.96 1.16 26.14
C THR A 78 39.21 1.91 26.57
N PHE A 79 39.03 2.98 27.35
CA PHE A 79 40.07 3.52 28.23
C PHE A 79 39.82 3.02 29.64
#